data_AF-B8CDL1-F1
#
_entry.id   AF-B8CDL1-F1
#
_cell.length_a   1.000
_cell.length_b   1.000
_cell.length_c   1.000
_cell.angle_alpha   90.00
_cell.angle_beta   90.00
_cell.angle_gamma   90.00
#
_symmetry.space_group_name_H-M   'P 1'
#
loop_
_entity.id
_entity.type
_entity.pdbx_description
1 polymer ?
#
loop_
_entity_poly.entity_id
_entity_poly.type
_entity_poly.pdbx_seq_one_letter_code
_entity_poly.pdbx_strand_id
1 'polypeptide(L)'
;MKTTACLLSLLATTAAFAPAPTSRTTTSISESKADLESLATKLNPTIRFYDPLNPNQSRRSMLTTTAAAAALLLTQQSSPASALETYLTEPTEEFKESERQRMEFRKKQLLLKGGFVKVLARLTSESNTEEELVRDLSELKELVIQTGGLPLGIKKEDMYKVIRGKKAKGNWPTNVEIAYQKLKSEIAYQQSPNTEKDLENPL
;
A
#
# COMPACT_ATOMS: atom_id res chain seq x y z
N MET A 1 32.80 -63.33 -34.11
CA MET A 1 31.61 -63.44 -33.25
C MET A 1 31.49 -62.16 -32.42
N LYS A 2 30.31 -61.53 -32.47
CA LYS A 2 29.74 -60.53 -31.54
C LYS A 2 30.23 -59.07 -31.67
N THR A 3 29.63 -58.38 -32.63
CA THR A 3 29.40 -56.93 -32.67
C THR A 3 27.98 -56.62 -32.18
N THR A 4 27.85 -55.95 -31.05
CA THR A 4 26.62 -55.40 -30.44
C THR A 4 27.10 -54.48 -29.32
N ALA A 5 26.55 -53.32 -28.98
CA ALA A 5 25.39 -52.53 -29.36
C ALA A 5 25.55 -51.18 -28.60
N CYS A 6 24.57 -50.27 -28.66
CA CYS A 6 24.41 -49.07 -27.82
C CYS A 6 24.91 -47.72 -28.38
N LEU A 7 24.43 -47.33 -29.56
CA LEU A 7 24.44 -45.92 -29.99
C LEU A 7 23.20 -45.60 -30.82
N LEU A 8 21.99 -45.74 -30.23
CA LEU A 8 20.72 -45.31 -30.84
C LEU A 8 19.61 -45.25 -29.78
N SER A 9 19.72 -44.34 -28.82
CA SER A 9 18.61 -43.98 -27.91
C SER A 9 18.69 -42.52 -27.44
N LEU A 10 18.96 -41.61 -28.38
CA LEU A 10 18.68 -40.17 -28.21
C LEU A 10 17.47 -39.85 -29.10
N LEU A 11 16.26 -39.82 -28.53
CA LEU A 11 15.06 -39.11 -28.98
C LEU A 11 13.82 -39.74 -28.34
N ALA A 12 13.45 -39.31 -27.13
CA ALA A 12 12.07 -39.26 -26.62
C ALA A 12 12.08 -38.92 -25.12
N THR A 13 11.98 -37.63 -24.76
CA THR A 13 11.54 -37.22 -23.42
C THR A 13 11.07 -35.76 -23.41
N THR A 14 10.00 -35.49 -24.16
CA THR A 14 9.23 -34.24 -24.04
C THR A 14 7.74 -34.55 -24.13
N ALA A 15 7.17 -35.17 -23.09
CA ALA A 15 5.72 -35.18 -22.84
C ALA A 15 5.40 -35.91 -21.53
N ALA A 16 5.43 -35.22 -20.38
CA ALA A 16 4.72 -35.66 -19.17
C ALA A 16 4.70 -34.58 -18.08
N PHE A 17 4.17 -33.40 -18.39
CA PHE A 17 3.68 -32.49 -17.35
C PHE A 17 2.33 -31.92 -17.80
N ALA A 18 1.30 -32.74 -17.70
CA ALA A 18 -0.09 -32.32 -17.78
C ALA A 18 -0.62 -32.14 -16.34
N PRO A 19 -1.31 -31.03 -16.02
CA PRO A 19 -1.91 -30.86 -14.70
C PRO A 19 -3.03 -31.90 -14.50
N ALA A 20 -2.93 -32.68 -13.42
CA ALA A 20 -3.96 -33.63 -13.04
C ALA A 20 -5.30 -32.89 -12.75
N PRO A 21 -6.45 -33.34 -13.27
CA PRO A 21 -7.74 -32.78 -12.90
C PRO A 21 -7.98 -33.07 -11.42
N THR A 22 -7.95 -32.02 -10.61
CA THR A 22 -8.29 -32.10 -9.19
C THR A 22 -9.82 -32.19 -9.07
N SER A 23 -10.36 -33.42 -9.10
CA SER A 23 -11.76 -33.65 -8.76
C SER A 23 -11.96 -33.35 -7.27
N ARG A 24 -12.45 -32.14 -6.98
CA ARG A 24 -12.87 -31.73 -5.64
C ARG A 24 -14.18 -32.45 -5.31
N THR A 25 -14.15 -33.38 -4.36
CA THR A 25 -15.34 -33.95 -3.73
C THR A 25 -16.05 -32.86 -2.93
N THR A 26 -17.20 -32.39 -3.42
CA THR A 26 -18.06 -31.46 -2.68
C THR A 26 -19.03 -32.27 -1.83
N THR A 27 -18.85 -32.30 -0.52
CA THR A 27 -19.88 -32.80 0.39
C THR A 27 -21.03 -31.80 0.40
N SER A 28 -22.16 -32.15 -0.22
CA SER A 28 -23.38 -31.36 -0.13
C SER A 28 -23.93 -31.49 1.30
N ILE A 29 -23.68 -30.48 2.12
CA ILE A 29 -24.37 -30.32 3.41
C ILE A 29 -25.79 -29.87 3.07
N SER A 30 -26.74 -30.77 3.18
CA SER A 30 -28.16 -30.46 3.07
C SER A 30 -28.63 -29.82 4.37
N GLU A 31 -28.22 -28.58 4.61
CA GLU A 31 -28.81 -27.76 5.69
C GLU A 31 -30.24 -27.40 5.29
N SER A 32 -31.18 -27.62 6.21
CA SER A 32 -32.58 -27.33 5.94
C SER A 32 -32.81 -25.83 6.04
N LYS A 33 -33.79 -25.30 5.29
CA LYS A 33 -34.16 -23.87 5.33
C LYS A 33 -34.44 -23.37 6.76
N ALA A 34 -34.97 -24.24 7.62
CA ALA A 34 -35.23 -23.93 9.02
C ALA A 34 -33.95 -23.66 9.84
N ASP A 35 -32.86 -24.36 9.54
CA ASP A 35 -31.59 -24.17 10.23
C ASP A 35 -30.99 -22.80 9.91
N LEU A 36 -31.08 -22.38 8.64
CA LEU A 36 -30.56 -21.09 8.18
C LEU A 36 -31.37 -19.89 8.70
N GLU A 37 -32.69 -20.04 8.86
CA GLU A 37 -33.54 -19.02 9.49
C GLU A 37 -33.24 -18.87 10.99
N SER A 38 -32.92 -19.97 11.68
CA SER A 38 -32.52 -19.92 13.09
C SER A 38 -31.17 -19.21 13.28
N LEU A 39 -30.21 -19.46 12.37
CA LEU A 39 -28.90 -18.81 12.36
C LEU A 39 -29.01 -17.32 12.03
N ALA A 40 -29.84 -16.95 11.06
CA ALA A 40 -30.08 -15.56 10.69
C ALA A 40 -30.69 -14.77 11.86
N THR A 41 -31.62 -15.37 12.60
CA THR A 41 -32.22 -14.76 13.80
C THR A 41 -31.20 -14.57 14.92
N LYS A 42 -30.26 -15.52 15.09
CA LYS A 42 -29.19 -15.43 16.09
C LYS A 42 -28.12 -14.39 15.73
N LEU A 43 -27.79 -14.24 14.45
CA LEU A 43 -26.75 -13.32 13.97
C LEU A 43 -27.23 -11.87 13.83
N ASN A 44 -28.51 -11.64 13.52
CA ASN A 44 -29.08 -10.30 13.44
C ASN A 44 -30.56 -10.28 13.89
N PRO A 45 -30.82 -10.05 15.19
CA PRO A 45 -32.17 -10.19 15.76
C PRO A 45 -33.15 -9.10 15.30
N THR A 46 -32.65 -8.01 14.71
CA THR A 46 -33.45 -6.86 14.26
C THR A 46 -33.99 -7.07 12.84
N ILE A 47 -33.19 -7.65 11.96
CA ILE A 47 -33.53 -7.75 10.53
C ILE A 47 -34.16 -9.11 10.18
N ARG A 48 -33.81 -10.19 10.90
CA ARG A 48 -34.39 -11.56 10.78
C ARG A 48 -34.64 -12.04 9.34
N PHE A 49 -33.85 -11.54 8.39
CA PHE A 49 -34.07 -11.75 6.97
C PHE A 49 -33.06 -12.78 6.47
N TYR A 50 -33.58 -13.87 5.92
CA TYR A 50 -32.82 -14.87 5.19
C TYR A 50 -33.07 -14.65 3.69
N ASP A 51 -32.02 -14.36 2.92
CA ASP A 51 -32.09 -14.16 1.46
C ASP A 51 -31.89 -15.51 0.74
N PRO A 52 -32.94 -16.07 0.11
CA PRO A 52 -32.86 -17.37 -0.56
C PRO A 52 -32.19 -17.30 -1.94
N LEU A 53 -31.68 -16.14 -2.39
CA LEU A 53 -31.04 -15.98 -3.70
C LEU A 53 -29.52 -15.78 -3.59
N ASN A 54 -28.83 -16.92 -3.39
CA ASN A 54 -27.62 -17.30 -4.13
C ASN A 54 -26.29 -16.55 -3.76
N PRO A 55 -25.37 -17.16 -2.99
CA PRO A 55 -24.10 -16.52 -2.57
C PRO A 55 -23.03 -16.36 -3.68
N ASN A 56 -23.36 -16.59 -4.96
CA ASN A 56 -22.40 -16.55 -6.08
C ASN A 56 -22.73 -15.55 -7.20
N GLN A 57 -23.58 -14.55 -6.97
CA GLN A 57 -23.93 -13.54 -8.00
C GLN A 57 -23.31 -12.14 -7.83
N SER A 58 -22.16 -12.01 -7.15
CA SER A 58 -21.55 -10.69 -6.89
C SER A 58 -20.82 -10.00 -8.06
N ARG A 59 -20.93 -10.44 -9.33
CA ARG A 59 -20.26 -9.74 -10.46
C ARG A 59 -21.04 -9.56 -11.76
N ARG A 60 -22.22 -10.16 -11.93
CA ARG A 60 -22.95 -10.11 -13.21
C ARG A 60 -24.30 -9.37 -13.18
N SER A 61 -24.79 -8.97 -12.01
CA SER A 61 -26.10 -8.29 -11.88
C SER A 61 -26.06 -6.77 -12.13
N MET A 62 -24.90 -6.12 -11.99
CA MET A 62 -24.76 -4.66 -12.18
C MET A 62 -24.85 -4.18 -13.65
N LEU A 63 -24.87 -5.09 -14.63
CA LEU A 63 -24.95 -4.74 -16.06
C LEU A 63 -26.37 -4.83 -16.64
N THR A 64 -27.31 -5.45 -15.94
CA THR A 64 -28.68 -5.68 -16.45
C THR A 64 -29.72 -4.75 -15.84
N THR A 65 -29.42 -4.07 -14.74
CA THR A 65 -30.32 -3.08 -14.11
C THR A 65 -30.32 -1.73 -14.84
N THR A 66 -29.37 -1.47 -15.74
CA THR A 66 -29.28 -0.19 -16.47
C THR A 66 -30.10 -0.13 -17.78
N ALA A 67 -30.60 -1.27 -18.29
CA ALA A 67 -31.29 -1.29 -19.58
C ALA A 67 -32.82 -1.11 -19.49
N ALA A 68 -33.45 -1.37 -18.33
CA ALA A 68 -34.93 -1.35 -18.21
C ALA A 68 -35.49 -0.09 -17.52
N ALA A 69 -34.66 0.75 -16.91
CA ALA A 69 -35.08 2.01 -16.29
C ALA A 69 -35.01 3.22 -17.25
N ALA A 70 -34.65 3.01 -18.52
CA ALA A 70 -34.48 4.08 -19.51
C ALA A 70 -35.76 4.43 -20.30
N ALA A 71 -36.87 3.70 -20.11
CA ALA A 71 -38.05 3.83 -20.98
C ALA A 71 -39.24 4.62 -20.39
N LEU A 72 -39.23 5.00 -19.09
CA LEU A 72 -40.41 5.58 -18.43
C LEU A 72 -40.25 7.02 -17.91
N LEU A 73 -39.19 7.75 -18.28
CA LEU A 73 -38.95 9.13 -17.82
C LEU A 73 -38.92 10.17 -18.96
N LEU A 74 -39.35 9.80 -20.17
CA LEU A 74 -39.32 10.68 -21.36
C LEU A 74 -40.49 11.67 -21.46
N THR A 75 -41.27 11.92 -20.41
CA THR A 75 -42.36 12.92 -20.45
C THR A 75 -42.40 13.81 -19.21
N GLN A 76 -41.36 14.60 -18.98
CA GLN A 76 -41.50 15.87 -18.26
C GLN A 76 -40.66 16.94 -18.95
N GLN A 77 -41.34 17.73 -19.79
CA GLN A 77 -40.88 19.02 -20.25
C GLN A 77 -40.93 20.01 -19.09
N SER A 78 -39.76 20.47 -18.66
CA SER A 78 -39.59 21.77 -18.03
C SER A 78 -38.46 22.50 -18.76
N SER A 79 -38.78 23.69 -19.25
CA SER A 79 -38.00 24.61 -20.09
C SER A 79 -36.47 24.59 -19.88
N PRO A 80 -35.66 24.46 -20.94
CA PRO A 80 -34.21 24.67 -20.90
C PRO A 80 -33.87 26.11 -21.30
N ALA A 81 -33.80 27.06 -20.37
CA ALA A 81 -33.39 28.42 -20.73
C ALA A 81 -32.58 29.22 -19.68
N SER A 82 -32.14 28.63 -18.56
CA SER A 82 -31.34 29.37 -17.57
C SER A 82 -30.38 28.50 -16.73
N ALA A 83 -29.80 27.45 -17.31
CA ALA A 83 -28.88 26.55 -16.60
C ALA A 83 -27.53 26.33 -17.32
N LEU A 84 -27.30 26.96 -18.48
CA LEU A 84 -26.04 26.79 -19.25
C LEU A 84 -25.04 27.93 -19.09
N GLU A 85 -25.39 29.05 -18.46
CA GLU A 85 -24.46 30.19 -18.28
C GLU A 85 -23.80 30.25 -16.89
N THR A 86 -24.33 29.51 -15.90
CA THR A 86 -23.76 29.48 -14.54
C THR A 86 -22.74 28.36 -14.34
N TYR A 87 -22.41 27.56 -15.37
CA TYR A 87 -21.47 26.44 -15.30
C TYR A 87 -20.26 26.59 -16.24
N LEU A 88 -19.97 27.82 -16.65
CA LEU A 88 -18.63 28.23 -17.07
C LEU A 88 -18.11 29.32 -16.11
N THR A 89 -18.51 29.22 -14.85
CA THR A 89 -18.04 30.04 -13.75
C THR A 89 -16.67 29.56 -13.33
N GLU A 90 -15.77 30.52 -13.16
CA GLU A 90 -14.41 30.29 -12.72
C GLU A 90 -14.40 29.41 -11.46
N PRO A 91 -13.41 28.51 -11.31
CA PRO A 91 -13.22 27.78 -10.07
C PRO A 91 -13.30 28.79 -8.92
N THR A 92 -14.23 28.58 -7.99
CA THR A 92 -14.41 29.44 -6.82
C THR A 92 -13.03 29.74 -6.23
N GLU A 93 -12.77 30.99 -5.85
CA GLU A 93 -11.43 31.40 -5.41
C GLU A 93 -10.91 30.50 -4.27
N GLU A 94 -11.81 30.04 -3.40
CA GLU A 94 -11.55 29.08 -2.33
C GLU A 94 -11.07 27.69 -2.84
N PHE A 95 -11.57 27.21 -3.97
CA PHE A 95 -11.08 25.99 -4.62
C PHE A 95 -9.67 26.21 -5.22
N LYS A 96 -9.43 27.37 -5.85
CA LYS A 96 -8.10 27.72 -6.38
C LYS A 96 -7.07 27.83 -5.24
N GLU A 97 -7.45 28.41 -4.11
CA GLU A 97 -6.60 28.53 -2.93
C GLU A 97 -6.31 27.19 -2.27
N SER A 98 -7.32 26.34 -2.09
CA SER A 98 -7.11 24.99 -1.54
C SER A 98 -6.26 24.09 -2.45
N GLU A 99 -6.42 24.19 -3.78
CA GLU A 99 -5.54 23.50 -4.73
C GLU A 99 -4.10 24.05 -4.69
N ARG A 100 -3.91 25.37 -4.56
CA ARG A 100 -2.58 25.96 -4.33
C ARG A 100 -1.96 25.47 -3.03
N GLN A 101 -2.71 25.44 -1.92
CA GLN A 101 -2.23 24.93 -0.64
C GLN A 101 -1.82 23.45 -0.74
N ARG A 102 -2.60 22.62 -1.44
CA ARG A 102 -2.23 21.21 -1.70
C ARG A 102 -0.96 21.09 -2.54
N MET A 103 -0.83 21.90 -3.59
CA MET A 103 0.35 21.91 -4.45
C MET A 103 1.59 22.41 -3.71
N GLU A 104 1.47 23.46 -2.91
CA GLU A 104 2.54 23.96 -2.06
C GLU A 104 2.95 22.96 -1.00
N PHE A 105 1.99 22.28 -0.35
CA PHE A 105 2.28 21.22 0.60
C PHE A 105 3.01 20.06 -0.07
N ARG A 106 2.53 19.58 -1.22
CA ARG A 106 3.24 18.54 -2.00
C ARG A 106 4.64 18.97 -2.39
N LYS A 107 4.82 20.22 -2.82
CA LYS A 107 6.13 20.78 -3.19
C LYS A 107 7.06 20.84 -1.98
N LYS A 108 6.60 21.33 -0.83
CA LYS A 108 7.37 21.36 0.43
C LYS A 108 7.78 19.95 0.86
N GLN A 109 6.85 19.00 0.81
CA GLN A 109 7.12 17.58 1.12
C GLN A 109 8.14 16.96 0.15
N LEU A 110 8.03 17.26 -1.15
CA LEU A 110 8.97 16.77 -2.15
C LEU A 110 10.38 17.32 -1.94
N LEU A 111 10.52 18.58 -1.54
CA LEU A 111 11.81 19.19 -1.22
C LEU A 111 12.46 18.52 0.00
N LEU A 112 11.69 18.31 1.07
CA LEU A 112 12.16 17.61 2.27
C LEU A 112 12.59 16.18 1.95
N LYS A 113 11.77 15.45 1.18
CA LYS A 113 12.12 14.11 0.69
C LYS A 113 13.38 14.12 -0.16
N GLY A 114 13.54 15.10 -1.05
CA GLY A 114 14.72 15.27 -1.89
C GLY A 114 15.98 15.48 -1.07
N GLY A 115 15.93 16.32 -0.04
CA GLY A 115 17.02 16.53 0.91
C GLY A 115 17.43 15.25 1.63
N PHE A 116 16.45 14.52 2.18
CA PHE A 116 16.68 13.26 2.87
C PHE A 116 17.33 12.20 1.97
N VAL A 117 16.83 12.04 0.74
CA VAL A 117 17.38 11.10 -0.24
C VAL A 117 18.79 11.51 -0.68
N LYS A 118 19.06 12.81 -0.81
CA LYS A 118 20.40 13.33 -1.15
C LYS A 118 21.43 12.95 -0.07
N VAL A 119 21.09 13.12 1.21
CA VAL A 119 21.99 12.72 2.31
C VAL A 119 22.18 11.21 2.34
N LEU A 120 21.12 10.41 2.13
CA LEU A 120 21.25 8.95 2.02
C LEU A 120 22.12 8.50 0.83
N ALA A 121 22.00 9.19 -0.30
CA ALA A 121 22.84 8.94 -1.46
C ALA A 121 24.31 9.24 -1.13
N ARG A 122 24.58 10.43 -0.55
CA ARG A 122 25.92 10.84 -0.10
C ARG A 122 26.55 9.83 0.87
N LEU A 123 25.78 9.37 1.87
CA LEU A 123 26.19 8.35 2.83
C LEU A 123 26.62 7.04 2.13
N THR A 124 25.96 6.71 1.02
CA THR A 124 26.18 5.45 0.30
C THR A 124 27.37 5.56 -0.67
N SER A 125 27.48 6.67 -1.42
CA SER A 125 28.43 6.85 -2.52
C SER A 125 29.73 7.58 -2.14
N GLU A 126 29.67 8.60 -1.29
CA GLU A 126 30.78 9.55 -1.10
C GLU A 126 31.51 9.36 0.24
N SER A 127 30.77 9.21 1.34
CA SER A 127 31.37 9.12 2.67
C SER A 127 32.02 7.75 2.90
N ASN A 128 33.35 7.74 3.05
CA ASN A 128 34.12 6.56 3.44
C ASN A 128 35.03 6.85 4.65
N THR A 129 35.04 8.07 5.17
CA THR A 129 35.73 8.38 6.42
C THR A 129 34.76 8.28 7.60
N GLU A 130 35.28 8.00 8.79
CA GLU A 130 34.48 7.89 10.02
C GLU A 130 33.72 9.19 10.33
N GLU A 131 34.40 10.33 10.21
CA GLU A 131 33.83 11.63 10.54
C GLU A 131 32.69 12.04 9.59
N GLU A 132 32.84 11.78 8.29
CA GLU A 132 31.81 12.07 7.30
C GLU A 132 30.56 11.21 7.53
N LEU A 133 30.73 9.92 7.86
CA LEU A 133 29.62 9.04 8.18
C LEU A 133 28.85 9.52 9.42
N VAL A 134 29.55 9.97 10.46
CA VAL A 134 28.92 10.54 11.66
C VAL A 134 28.19 11.84 11.34
N ARG A 135 28.77 12.72 10.52
CA ARG A 135 28.14 13.96 10.08
C ARG A 135 26.86 13.69 9.28
N ASP A 136 26.91 12.79 8.31
CA ASP A 136 25.75 12.41 7.48
C ASP A 136 24.63 11.77 8.30
N LEU A 137 24.96 10.88 9.25
CA LEU A 137 23.97 10.29 10.16
C LEU A 137 23.35 11.32 11.11
N SER A 138 24.13 12.32 11.53
CA SER A 138 23.64 13.40 12.39
C SER A 138 22.73 14.36 11.60
N GLU A 139 23.08 14.70 10.36
CA GLU A 139 22.23 15.49 9.45
C GLU A 139 20.90 14.76 9.15
N LEU A 140 20.95 13.44 8.94
CA LEU A 140 19.73 12.63 8.79
C LEU A 140 18.85 12.70 10.05
N LYS A 141 19.45 12.68 11.24
CA LYS A 141 18.71 12.81 12.50
C LYS A 141 18.05 14.19 12.61
N GLU A 142 18.78 15.26 12.28
CA GLU A 142 18.26 16.63 12.31
C GLU A 142 17.10 16.81 11.33
N LEU A 143 17.21 16.24 10.12
CA LEU A 143 16.10 16.25 9.15
C LEU A 143 14.86 15.53 9.69
N VAL A 144 15.03 14.39 10.37
CA VAL A 144 13.92 13.66 11.02
C VAL A 144 13.25 14.48 12.12
N ILE A 145 14.02 15.24 12.91
CA ILE A 145 13.49 16.12 13.95
C ILE A 145 12.70 17.28 13.31
N GLN A 146 13.23 17.91 12.27
CA GLN A 146 12.56 19.01 11.56
C GLN A 146 11.23 18.57 10.93
N THR A 147 11.15 17.33 10.44
CA THR A 147 9.92 16.78 9.85
C THR A 147 8.98 16.13 10.86
N GLY A 148 9.40 15.94 12.12
CA GLY A 148 8.62 15.20 13.11
C GLY A 148 8.46 13.71 12.77
N GLY A 149 9.47 13.10 12.14
CA GLY A 149 9.43 11.70 11.70
C GLY A 149 10.00 11.49 10.29
N LEU A 150 9.67 10.36 9.66
CA LEU A 150 10.10 10.08 8.27
C LEU A 150 9.23 10.83 7.26
N PRO A 151 9.82 11.35 6.16
CA PRO A 151 9.07 11.99 5.09
C PRO A 151 8.11 11.00 4.42
N LEU A 152 6.95 11.51 3.98
CA LEU A 152 5.86 10.72 3.44
C LEU A 152 6.32 9.83 2.27
N GLY A 153 6.05 8.53 2.37
CA GLY A 153 6.39 7.55 1.35
C GLY A 153 7.80 6.95 1.45
N ILE A 154 8.60 7.31 2.46
CA ILE A 154 9.81 6.56 2.81
C ILE A 154 9.50 5.64 4.00
N LYS A 155 9.79 4.35 3.86
CA LYS A 155 9.65 3.38 4.95
C LYS A 155 10.96 3.30 5.73
N LYS A 156 10.88 3.23 7.06
CA LYS A 156 12.05 3.06 7.94
C LYS A 156 12.86 1.81 7.58
N GLU A 157 12.18 0.73 7.18
CA GLU A 157 12.81 -0.52 6.79
C GLU A 157 13.70 -0.38 5.55
N ASP A 158 13.27 0.42 4.56
CA ASP A 158 14.04 0.61 3.34
C ASP A 158 15.30 1.45 3.62
N MET A 159 15.19 2.47 4.48
CA MET A 159 16.35 3.21 4.99
C MET A 159 17.32 2.29 5.74
N TYR A 160 16.83 1.44 6.66
CA TYR A 160 17.68 0.49 7.39
C TYR A 160 18.34 -0.54 6.47
N LYS A 161 17.72 -0.92 5.35
CA LYS A 161 18.35 -1.81 4.36
C LYS A 161 19.52 -1.12 3.66
N VAL A 162 19.37 0.14 3.25
CA VAL A 162 20.44 0.92 2.61
C VAL A 162 21.63 1.04 3.56
N ILE A 163 21.40 1.44 4.81
CA ILE A 163 22.46 1.61 5.81
C ILE A 163 23.12 0.28 6.16
N ARG A 164 22.34 -0.80 6.33
CA ARG A 164 22.90 -2.16 6.53
C ARG A 164 23.76 -2.62 5.35
N GLY A 165 23.35 -2.29 4.12
CA GLY A 165 24.14 -2.55 2.92
C GLY A 165 25.50 -1.84 2.94
N LYS A 166 25.56 -0.60 3.45
CA LYS A 166 26.83 0.12 3.67
C LYS A 166 27.64 -0.49 4.81
N LYS A 167 27.00 -0.86 5.92
CA LYS A 167 27.66 -1.55 7.06
C LYS A 167 28.34 -2.85 6.63
N ALA A 168 27.71 -3.62 5.75
CA ALA A 168 28.29 -4.86 5.21
C ALA A 168 29.58 -4.65 4.40
N LYS A 169 29.85 -3.43 3.91
CA LYS A 169 31.08 -3.10 3.15
C LYS A 169 32.31 -2.88 4.04
N GLY A 170 32.18 -2.96 5.36
CA GLY A 170 33.31 -3.12 6.29
C GLY A 170 33.86 -1.84 6.94
N ASN A 171 33.40 -0.65 6.56
CA ASN A 171 33.82 0.60 7.20
C ASN A 171 32.78 1.09 8.22
N TRP A 172 32.82 0.52 9.43
CA TRP A 172 31.80 0.79 10.46
C TRP A 172 32.37 0.76 11.90
N PRO A 173 33.02 1.85 12.34
CA PRO A 173 33.54 1.98 13.70
C PRO A 173 32.43 2.26 14.73
N THR A 174 32.76 2.14 16.02
CA THR A 174 31.81 2.28 17.13
C THR A 174 31.12 3.65 17.17
N ASN A 175 31.82 4.73 16.83
CA ASN A 175 31.21 6.08 16.85
C ASN A 175 30.10 6.21 15.80
N VAL A 176 30.28 5.61 14.63
CA VAL A 176 29.28 5.56 13.56
C VAL A 176 28.08 4.71 14.00
N GLU A 177 28.32 3.58 14.68
CA GLU A 177 27.23 2.77 15.25
C GLU A 177 26.43 3.56 16.30
N ILE A 178 27.09 4.31 17.19
CA ILE A 178 26.40 5.15 18.18
C ILE A 178 25.52 6.20 17.48
N ALA A 179 26.05 6.88 16.46
CA ALA A 179 25.27 7.86 15.68
C ALA A 179 24.06 7.20 14.98
N TYR A 180 24.25 6.00 14.43
CA TYR A 180 23.17 5.24 13.80
C TYR A 180 22.09 4.80 14.79
N GLN A 181 22.47 4.34 15.99
CA GLN A 181 21.51 3.98 17.03
C GLN A 181 20.71 5.21 17.51
N LYS A 182 21.36 6.38 17.64
CA LYS A 182 20.68 7.65 17.94
C LYS A 182 19.66 8.03 16.87
N LEU A 183 19.99 7.86 15.59
CA LEU A 183 19.04 8.06 14.49
C LEU A 183 17.84 7.10 14.61
N LYS A 184 18.10 5.83 14.91
CA LYS A 184 17.07 4.79 15.06
C LYS A 184 16.13 5.08 16.23
N SER A 185 16.67 5.50 17.38
CA SER A 185 15.85 5.87 18.54
C SER A 185 15.02 7.11 18.27
N GLU A 186 15.57 8.11 17.58
CA GLU A 186 14.83 9.33 17.22
C GLU A 186 13.64 9.01 16.31
N ILE A 187 13.86 8.21 15.26
CA ILE A 187 12.78 7.78 14.37
C ILE A 187 11.71 7.01 15.14
N ALA A 188 12.12 6.13 16.07
CA ALA A 188 11.17 5.37 16.88
C ALA A 188 10.36 6.27 17.82
N TYR A 189 10.99 7.30 18.39
CA TYR A 189 10.34 8.29 19.27
C TYR A 189 9.32 9.15 18.51
N GLN A 190 9.71 9.69 17.36
CA GLN A 190 8.83 10.53 16.52
C GLN A 190 7.66 9.75 15.92
N GLN A 191 7.85 8.44 15.64
CA GLN A 191 6.78 7.57 15.12
C GLN A 191 6.01 6.83 16.22
N SER A 192 6.35 7.06 17.49
CA SER A 192 5.67 6.40 18.60
C SER A 192 4.29 7.04 18.78
N PRO A 193 3.21 6.27 19.01
CA PRO A 193 1.90 6.83 19.31
C PRO A 193 1.80 7.51 20.68
N ASN A 194 2.85 7.43 21.50
CA ASN A 194 2.87 7.85 22.90
C ASN A 194 3.79 9.04 23.17
N THR A 195 4.31 9.71 22.13
CA THR A 195 5.30 10.80 22.26
C THR A 195 4.85 11.91 23.23
N GLU A 196 3.55 12.20 23.29
CA GLU A 196 2.96 13.18 24.21
C GLU A 196 2.98 12.70 25.67
N LYS A 197 2.72 11.42 25.93
CA LYS A 197 2.74 10.84 27.29
C LYS A 197 4.15 10.72 27.85
N ASP A 198 5.12 10.43 26.99
CA ASP A 198 6.53 10.35 27.38
C ASP A 198 7.12 11.75 27.68
N LEU A 199 6.51 12.82 27.18
CA LEU A 199 6.88 14.21 27.50
C LEU A 199 6.39 14.65 28.89
N GLU A 200 5.23 14.14 29.31
CA GLU A 200 4.59 14.49 30.60
C GLU A 200 5.21 13.78 31.80
N ASN A 201 5.93 12.68 31.58
CA ASN A 201 6.54 11.90 32.66
C ASN A 201 8.03 11.64 32.37
N PRO A 202 8.89 12.68 32.49
CA PRO A 202 10.33 12.48 32.36
C PRO A 202 10.83 11.65 33.56
N LEU A 203 11.28 10.43 33.29
CA LEU A 203 12.03 9.60 34.25
C LEU A 203 13.34 10.24 34.66
#